data_AF-A0A845BGR4-F1
#
_entry.id   AF-A0A845BGR4-F1
#
_cell.length_a   1.000
_cell.length_b   1.000
_cell.length_c   1.000
_cell.angle_alpha   90.00
_cell.angle_beta   90.00
_cell.angle_gamma   90.00
#
_symmetry.space_group_name_H-M   'P 1'
#
loop_
_entity.id
_entity.type
_entity.pdbx_description
1 polymer ?
#
loop_
_entity_poly.entity_id
_entity_poly.type
_entity_poly.pdbx_seq_one_letter_code
_entity_poly.pdbx_strand_id
1 'polypeptide(L)'
;MSRLLVVSFQPYRTYQLELRDAGGAQCAVIIHPPAGRGEAQAVPQDPEGVTLTELIGRAKGMIDGILGPRPPPRAFGPRHPRVC
;
A
#
# COMPACT_ATOMS: atom_id res chain seq x y z
N MET A 1 27.81 -16.65 -2.01
CA MET A 1 26.43 -17.09 -2.27
C MET A 1 25.55 -15.86 -2.34
N SER A 2 25.00 -15.56 -3.52
CA SER A 2 24.17 -14.37 -3.74
C SER A 2 22.76 -14.64 -3.19
N ARG A 3 22.37 -13.89 -2.15
CA ARG A 3 21.03 -13.97 -1.57
C ARG A 3 20.03 -13.37 -2.57
N LEU A 4 19.06 -14.15 -3.02
CA LEU A 4 18.01 -13.68 -3.92
C LEU A 4 17.18 -12.62 -3.18
N LEU A 5 17.22 -11.40 -3.71
CA LEU A 5 16.37 -10.31 -3.25
C LEU A 5 15.28 -10.11 -4.30
N VAL A 6 14.06 -10.54 -3.97
CA VAL A 6 12.89 -10.33 -4.82
C VAL A 6 12.35 -8.94 -4.53
N VAL A 7 12.29 -8.09 -5.56
CA VAL A 7 11.63 -6.79 -5.48
C VAL A 7 10.35 -6.83 -6.31
N SER A 8 9.24 -6.43 -5.70
CA SER A 8 7.95 -6.30 -6.39
C SER A 8 7.34 -4.94 -6.09
N PHE A 9 6.74 -4.32 -7.11
CA PHE A 9 6.04 -3.05 -6.97
C PHE A 9 4.55 -3.25 -7.13
N GLN A 10 3.77 -2.77 -6.17
CA GLN A 10 2.31 -2.84 -6.21
C GLN A 10 1.69 -1.45 -6.05
N PRO A 11 0.81 -1.02 -6.96
CA PRO A 11 0.08 0.22 -6.77
C PRO A 11 -0.99 0.07 -5.67
N TYR A 12 -1.11 1.06 -4.79
CA TYR A 12 -2.20 1.16 -3.82
C TYR A 12 -2.72 2.60 -3.74
N ARG A 13 -3.95 2.81 -4.23
CA ARG A 13 -4.54 4.14 -4.41
C ARG A 13 -3.63 5.04 -5.25
N THR A 14 -3.14 6.15 -4.69
CA THR A 14 -2.20 7.08 -5.35
C THR A 14 -0.74 6.83 -4.96
N TYR A 15 -0.46 5.77 -4.19
CA TYR A 15 0.87 5.41 -3.68
C TYR A 15 1.38 4.16 -4.38
N GLN A 16 2.69 3.94 -4.32
CA GLN A 16 3.34 2.73 -4.82
C GLN A 16 4.02 2.02 -3.65
N LEU A 17 3.79 0.71 -3.50
CA LEU A 17 4.42 -0.13 -2.49
C LEU A 17 5.55 -0.89 -3.14
N GLU A 18 6.75 -0.79 -2.59
CA GLU A 18 7.89 -1.63 -2.95
C GLU A 18 8.06 -2.71 -1.89
N LEU A 19 7.96 -3.96 -2.30
CA LEU A 19 8.09 -5.16 -1.49
C LEU A 19 9.47 -5.74 -1.75
N ARG A 20 10.28 -5.91 -0.71
CA ARG A 20 11.60 -6.53 -0.78
C ARG A 20 11.60 -7.79 0.07
N ASP A 21 11.85 -8.94 -0.54
CA ASP A 21 12.00 -10.21 0.15
C ASP A 21 13.41 -10.74 -0.08
N ALA A 22 14.19 -10.85 0.99
CA ALA A 22 15.55 -11.40 0.98
C ALA A 22 15.60 -12.87 1.42
N GLY A 23 14.46 -13.54 1.60
CA GLY A 23 14.32 -14.89 2.11
C GLY A 23 14.47 -14.97 3.63
N GLY A 24 13.70 -15.88 4.24
CA GLY A 24 13.60 -16.03 5.71
C GLY A 24 12.74 -14.94 6.35
N ALA A 25 13.11 -14.47 7.54
CA ALA A 25 12.40 -13.40 8.25
C ALA A 25 12.75 -11.97 7.78
N GLN A 26 13.42 -11.82 6.63
CA GLN A 26 13.91 -10.54 6.14
C GLN A 26 13.05 -10.03 4.98
N CYS A 27 11.88 -9.49 5.33
CA CYS A 27 10.90 -8.93 4.40
C CYS A 27 10.69 -7.45 4.70
N ALA A 28 10.89 -6.53 3.76
CA ALA A 28 10.68 -5.10 3.93
C ALA A 28 9.62 -4.55 2.98
N VAL A 29 8.90 -3.52 3.42
CA VAL A 29 7.94 -2.79 2.60
C VAL A 29 8.27 -1.31 2.66
N ILE A 30 8.35 -0.66 1.51
CA ILE A 30 8.62 0.77 1.36
C ILE A 30 7.41 1.41 0.68
N ILE A 31 6.91 2.49 1.26
CA ILE A 31 5.81 3.30 0.75
C ILE A 31 6.39 4.45 -0.05
N HIS A 32 6.10 4.48 -1.35
CA HIS A 32 6.44 5.58 -2.23
C HIS A 32 5.22 6.51 -2.40
N PRO A 33 5.29 7.77 -1.93
CA PRO A 33 4.25 8.75 -2.19
C PRO A 33 4.19 9.12 -3.68
N PRO A 34 3.06 9.64 -4.16
CA PRO A 34 2.99 10.19 -5.51
C PRO A 34 3.97 11.35 -5.68
N ALA A 35 4.39 11.59 -6.92
CA ALA A 35 5.37 12.63 -7.25
C ALA A 35 5.01 13.98 -6.59
N GLY A 36 5.96 14.55 -5.86
CA GLY A 36 5.82 15.84 -5.17
C GLY A 36 5.12 15.79 -3.80
N ARG A 37 4.79 14.62 -3.25
CA ARG A 37 4.11 14.48 -1.94
C ARG A 37 5.00 14.03 -0.77
N GLY A 38 6.30 13.88 -0.97
CA GLY A 38 7.24 13.53 0.11
C GLY A 38 8.27 12.48 -0.31
N GLU A 39 8.99 11.95 0.67
CA GLU A 39 10.00 10.91 0.48
C GLU A 39 9.44 9.50 0.73
N ALA A 40 10.12 8.51 0.19
CA ALA A 40 9.78 7.11 0.41
C ALA A 40 10.00 6.72 1.87
N GLN A 41 9.01 6.05 2.47
CA GLN A 41 9.05 5.68 3.88
C GLN A 41 9.07 4.16 4.04
N ALA A 42 10.04 3.65 4.80
CA ALA A 42 10.07 2.25 5.21
C ALA A 42 9.00 1.97 6.28
N VAL A 43 8.27 0.87 6.12
CA VAL A 43 7.29 0.41 7.12
C VAL A 43 8.05 -0.18 8.30
N PRO A 44 7.76 0.23 9.55
CA PRO A 44 8.41 -0.32 10.73
C PRO A 44 8.22 -1.83 10.83
N GLN A 45 9.35 -2.54 10.97
CA GLN A 45 9.40 -3.97 11.25
C GLN A 45 9.54 -4.15 12.76
N ASP A 46 8.69 -4.99 13.35
CA ASP A 46 8.91 -5.44 14.73
C ASP A 46 9.93 -6.59 14.73
N PRO A 47 10.68 -6.76 15.83
CA PRO A 47 11.74 -7.77 15.91
C PRO A 47 11.25 -9.23 15.85
N GLU A 48 9.96 -9.49 16.08
CA GLU A 48 9.41 -10.84 16.07
C GLU A 48 8.56 -11.12 14.84
N GLY A 49 9.06 -12.03 13.99
CA GLY A 49 8.24 -12.92 13.15
C GLY A 49 7.27 -12.28 12.14
N VAL A 50 7.34 -10.96 11.91
CA VAL A 50 6.37 -10.25 11.07
C VAL A 50 6.45 -10.75 9.64
N THR A 51 5.32 -11.22 9.13
CA THR A 51 5.17 -11.68 7.76
C THR A 51 5.13 -10.52 6.78
N LEU A 52 5.51 -10.75 5.52
CA LEU A 52 5.37 -9.76 4.45
C LEU A 52 3.92 -9.26 4.33
N THR A 53 2.95 -10.16 4.51
CA THR A 53 1.52 -9.85 4.48
C THR A 53 1.12 -8.84 5.54
N GLU A 54 1.63 -8.97 6.76
CA GLU A 54 1.36 -8.02 7.85
C GLU A 54 1.98 -6.65 7.58
N LEU A 55 3.20 -6.60 7.04
CA LEU A 55 3.83 -5.34 6.63
C LEU A 55 3.05 -4.64 5.52
N ILE A 56 2.52 -5.38 4.55
CA ILE A 56 1.63 -4.83 3.52
C ILE A 56 0.36 -4.27 4.16
N GLY A 57 -0.24 -4.98 5.11
CA GLY A 57 -1.42 -4.52 5.85
C GLY A 57 -1.15 -3.20 6.60
N ARG A 58 -0.02 -3.12 7.32
CA ARG A 58 0.43 -1.89 8.00
C ARG A 58 0.65 -0.76 7.01
N ALA A 59 1.32 -1.03 5.88
CA ALA A 59 1.56 -0.03 4.84
C ALA A 59 0.25 0.58 4.31
N LYS A 60 -0.72 -0.28 4.01
CA LYS A 60 -2.06 0.15 3.56
C LYS A 60 -2.76 0.97 4.63
N GLY A 61 -2.70 0.54 5.89
CA GLY A 61 -3.27 1.27 7.03
C GLY A 61 -2.65 2.67 7.21
N MET A 62 -1.33 2.80 7.05
CA MET A 62 -0.65 4.10 7.07
C MET A 62 -1.14 5.01 5.94
N ILE A 63 -1.24 4.48 4.71
CA ILE A 63 -1.75 5.23 3.55
C ILE A 63 -3.21 5.65 3.76
N ASP A 64 -4.04 4.76 4.28
CA ASP A 64 -5.45 5.02 4.56
C ASP A 64 -5.61 6.07 5.69
N GLY A 65 -4.73 6.07 6.69
CA GLY A 65 -4.67 7.10 7.73
C GLY A 65 -4.32 8.49 7.18
N ILE A 66 -3.39 8.56 6.21
CA ILE A 66 -3.00 9.82 5.56
C ILE A 66 -4.11 10.35 4.65
N LEU A 67 -4.72 9.47 3.85
CA LEU A 67 -5.76 9.86 2.88
C LEU A 67 -7.12 10.10 3.52
N GLY A 68 -7.31 9.67 4.77
CA GLY A 68 -8.60 9.68 5.43
C GLY A 68 -9.57 8.62 4.90
N PRO A 69 -10.76 8.52 5.52
CA PRO A 69 -11.76 7.55 5.10
C PRO A 69 -12.07 7.73 3.61
N ARG A 70 -12.17 6.60 2.89
CA ARG A 70 -12.53 6.62 1.46
C ARG A 70 -13.86 7.36 1.34
N PRO A 71 -13.97 8.41 0.51
CA PRO A 71 -15.24 9.10 0.34
C PRO A 71 -16.27 8.06 -0.09
N PRO A 72 -17.51 8.12 0.46
CA PRO A 72 -18.54 7.18 0.09
C PRO A 72 -18.66 7.17 -1.44
N PRO A 73 -18.87 6.00 -2.06
CA PRO A 73 -19.11 5.95 -3.49
C PRO A 73 -20.24 6.95 -3.78
N ARG A 74 -19.97 7.94 -4.63
CA ARG A 74 -21.00 8.88 -5.08
C ARG A 74 -22.10 8.00 -5.66
N ALA A 75 -23.20 7.85 -4.92
CA ALA A 75 -24.38 7.21 -5.44
C ALA A 75 -24.76 8.04 -6.66
N PHE A 76 -24.48 7.52 -7.85
CA PHE A 76 -25.12 8.01 -9.05
C PHE A 76 -26.60 7.83 -8.75
N GLY A 77 -27.27 8.95 -8.45
CA GLY A 77 -28.70 8.96 -8.13
C GLY A 77 -29.47 8.21 -9.21
N PRO A 78 -30.65 7.64 -8.88
CA PRO A 78 -31.41 6.83 -9.81
C PRO A 78 -31.53 7.58 -11.14
N ARG A 79 -31.01 6.97 -12.21
CA ARG A 79 -31.19 7.47 -13.58
C ARG A 79 -32.68 7.66 -13.76
N HIS A 80 -33.12 8.92 -13.79
CA HIS A 80 -34.50 9.28 -14.09
C HIS A 80 -34.82 8.67 -15.46
N PRO A 81 -35.74 7.69 -15.57
CA PRO A 81 -36.17 7.26 -16.89
C PRO A 81 -36.94 8.44 -17.48
N ARG A 82 -36.39 9.04 -18.54
CA ARG A 82 -37.19 9.90 -19.41
C ARG A 82 -38.28 9.03 -20.01
N VAL A 83 -39.49 9.17 -19.49
CA VAL A 83 -40.69 8.64 -20.13
C VAL A 83 -41.02 9.59 -21.29
N CYS A 84 -41.09 9.01 -22.48
CA CYS A 84 -41.52 9.66 -23.72
C CYS A 84 -43.00 10.03 -23.68
#